data_AF-A0A2P6TRI3-F1
#
_entry.id   AF-A0A2P6TRI3-F1
#
_cell.length_a   1.000
_cell.length_b   1.000
_cell.length_c   1.000
_cell.angle_alpha   90.00
_cell.angle_beta   90.00
_cell.angle_gamma   90.00
#
_symmetry.space_group_name_H-M   'P 1'
#
loop_
_entity.id
_entity.type
_entity.pdbx_description
1 polymer ?
#
loop_
_entity_poly.entity_id
_entity_poly.type
_entity_poly.pdbx_seq_one_letter_code
_entity_poly.pdbx_strand_id
1 'polypeptide(L)'
;MRDGCQLHTACYHMEGQMNTELNILGALHHKYEEGYCGTRVVQPLGIVRWPGEWHQEAEKRKKLWWQPIYGFAMPFYELGSLTKTLKRVCLNRTDPGVTRRLLSYRNMSRELVALARELRKIHTIPCGGKGLVLQDLTANNLLCEVDPAGGGVRLLFTDPAMVLPAHSIERSPWQLTCGTWLWGSSRARNQGFDPKADLYSLCYCFADLWMVAEGAPMVPSDQVSIAALDVDRERAVQFVRTLMLECLKLEHQGGDTGRRAQRHTPVAWLGAWTILLGFRDYKDIKHWREEGLPCLRPTEEQMLLVFESWARVVELAEGLPAELTTEQACSPACAELVGSMTQLLATLVSLSHLDDAGPQQDANLAWLAANFMALDHPLVAAMRAQGAAGVGAPDPKTAVYDVGSAGWPDIFMGARTAVIKGHDLHTLRAGAAEQCNRMDEDQAHALAKWLAEQGVSLPARLQLAFFKAGVPLGTGVAAAAGAFGTAPQAAVQWLPDVLRAKQEGRPRQDLDWQNARIQALLSDPDAAHLAAPAWYSDEAELAGPVEPAVMGQLTSPPRCVPRPR
;
A
#
# COMPACT_ATOMS: atom_id res chain seq x y z
N MET A 1 -34.00 7.20 30.78
CA MET A 1 -34.76 6.16 30.02
C MET A 1 -34.49 6.18 28.52
N ARG A 2 -34.36 7.33 27.84
CA ARG A 2 -34.01 7.38 26.41
C ARG A 2 -32.59 6.86 26.09
N ASP A 3 -31.62 7.11 26.97
CA ASP A 3 -30.23 6.65 26.76
C ASP A 3 -30.06 5.12 26.92
N GLY A 4 -30.89 4.48 27.73
CA GLY A 4 -30.89 3.03 27.90
C GLY A 4 -31.43 2.25 26.69
N CYS A 5 -32.30 2.89 25.90
CA CYS A 5 -32.88 2.27 24.69
C CYS A 5 -31.90 2.29 23.51
N GLN A 6 -31.08 3.34 23.37
CA GLN A 6 -30.05 3.42 22.33
C GLN A 6 -28.85 2.50 22.61
N LEU A 7 -28.46 2.37 23.89
CA LEU A 7 -27.43 1.40 24.30
C LEU A 7 -27.86 -0.04 23.97
N HIS A 8 -29.12 -0.40 24.21
CA HIS A 8 -29.64 -1.74 23.90
C HIS A 8 -29.55 -2.07 22.40
N THR A 9 -29.91 -1.14 21.51
CA THR A 9 -29.85 -1.37 20.05
C THR A 9 -28.42 -1.53 19.55
N ALA A 10 -27.47 -0.71 20.03
CA ALA A 10 -26.07 -0.84 19.67
C ALA A 10 -25.48 -2.18 20.14
N CYS A 11 -25.81 -2.61 21.36
CA CYS A 11 -25.39 -3.91 21.90
C CYS A 11 -25.93 -5.09 21.08
N TYR A 12 -27.21 -5.08 20.67
CA TYR A 12 -27.77 -6.12 19.81
C TYR A 12 -27.11 -6.17 18.43
N HIS A 13 -26.72 -5.03 17.87
CA HIS A 13 -26.03 -4.99 16.58
C HIS A 13 -24.61 -5.55 16.67
N MET A 14 -23.85 -5.18 17.70
CA MET A 14 -22.51 -5.72 17.95
C MET A 14 -22.53 -7.22 18.25
N GLU A 15 -23.49 -7.68 19.05
CA GLU A 15 -23.69 -9.11 19.33
C GLU A 15 -24.04 -9.90 18.04
N GLY A 16 -24.87 -9.33 17.18
CA GLY A 16 -25.22 -9.93 15.88
C GLY A 16 -24.03 -10.05 14.92
N GLN A 17 -23.20 -9.00 14.81
CA GLN A 17 -21.98 -9.01 13.99
C GLN A 17 -20.97 -10.02 14.53
N MET A 18 -20.71 -10.01 15.84
CA MET A 18 -19.79 -10.95 16.47
C MET A 18 -20.25 -12.41 16.31
N ASN A 19 -21.55 -12.69 16.46
CA ASN A 19 -22.06 -14.05 16.24
C ASN A 19 -21.90 -14.49 14.78
N THR A 20 -22.06 -13.58 13.82
CA THR A 20 -21.78 -13.86 12.40
C THR A 20 -20.31 -14.22 12.21
N GLU A 21 -19.39 -13.40 12.72
CA GLU A 21 -17.95 -13.62 12.61
C GLU A 21 -17.51 -14.93 13.27
N LEU A 22 -18.01 -15.23 14.48
CA LEU A 22 -17.75 -16.48 15.19
C LEU A 22 -18.31 -17.70 14.46
N ASN A 23 -19.48 -17.57 13.82
CA ASN A 23 -20.05 -18.67 13.03
C ASN A 23 -19.20 -18.93 11.77
N ILE A 24 -18.67 -17.88 11.14
CA ILE A 24 -17.77 -18.00 9.98
C ILE A 24 -16.46 -18.65 10.42
N LEU A 25 -15.83 -18.17 11.48
CA LEU A 25 -14.63 -18.79 12.05
C LEU A 25 -14.88 -20.25 12.45
N GLY A 26 -16.02 -20.52 13.08
CA GLY A 26 -16.45 -21.88 13.43
C GLY A 26 -16.60 -22.78 12.20
N ALA A 27 -17.15 -22.27 11.10
CA ALA A 27 -17.26 -22.99 9.85
C ALA A 27 -15.88 -23.25 9.22
N LEU A 28 -15.00 -22.24 9.17
CA LEU A 28 -13.65 -22.40 8.62
C LEU A 28 -12.83 -23.46 9.36
N HIS A 29 -12.98 -23.52 10.69
CA HIS A 29 -12.28 -24.50 11.55
C HIS A 29 -13.03 -25.82 11.74
N HIS A 30 -14.20 -25.99 11.11
CA HIS A 30 -14.92 -27.26 11.12
C HIS A 30 -14.16 -28.33 10.33
N LYS A 31 -14.31 -29.59 10.75
CA LYS A 31 -13.73 -30.74 10.04
C LYS A 31 -14.69 -31.21 8.96
N TYR A 32 -14.31 -31.04 7.70
CA TYR A 32 -15.04 -31.56 6.53
C TYR A 32 -14.45 -32.90 6.06
N GLU A 33 -15.12 -33.59 5.13
CA GLU A 33 -14.61 -34.84 4.54
C GLU A 33 -13.27 -34.61 3.82
N GLU A 34 -13.16 -33.46 3.15
CA GLU A 34 -11.97 -33.00 2.42
C GLU A 34 -10.89 -32.38 3.33
N GLY A 35 -11.14 -32.31 4.65
CA GLY A 35 -10.20 -31.80 5.67
C GLY A 35 -10.63 -30.49 6.33
N TYR A 36 -9.65 -29.74 6.86
CA TYR A 36 -9.86 -28.44 7.51
C TYR A 36 -9.63 -27.29 6.53
N CYS A 37 -10.45 -26.23 6.63
CA CYS A 37 -10.38 -25.02 5.80
C CYS A 37 -9.80 -23.80 6.53
N GLY A 38 -9.49 -23.96 7.83
CA GLY A 38 -9.03 -22.89 8.72
C GLY A 38 -7.57 -23.04 9.14
N THR A 39 -6.81 -23.95 8.53
CA THR A 39 -5.39 -24.16 8.86
C THR A 39 -4.54 -22.93 8.59
N ARG A 40 -4.93 -22.01 7.70
CA ARG A 40 -4.26 -20.69 7.53
C ARG A 40 -5.15 -19.53 7.95
N VAL A 41 -6.14 -19.78 8.79
CA VAL A 41 -7.03 -18.75 9.36
C VAL A 41 -6.79 -18.69 10.86
N VAL A 42 -6.79 -17.49 11.43
CA VAL A 42 -6.71 -17.37 12.88
C VAL A 42 -7.88 -18.06 13.59
N GLN A 43 -7.63 -18.66 14.75
CA GLN A 43 -8.64 -19.40 15.51
C GLN A 43 -8.91 -18.72 16.86
N PRO A 44 -10.19 -18.44 17.20
CA PRO A 44 -10.54 -17.99 18.54
C PRO A 44 -10.15 -18.99 19.64
N LEU A 45 -9.53 -18.48 20.70
CA LEU A 45 -9.18 -19.23 21.91
C LEU A 45 -10.37 -19.33 22.88
N GLY A 46 -11.27 -18.36 22.86
CA GLY A 46 -12.43 -18.32 23.75
C GLY A 46 -13.37 -17.17 23.39
N ILE A 47 -14.61 -17.28 23.84
CA ILE A 47 -15.66 -16.27 23.61
C ILE A 47 -16.00 -15.62 24.95
N VAL A 48 -16.08 -14.31 24.97
CA VAL A 48 -16.52 -13.51 26.12
C VAL A 48 -17.94 -13.04 25.86
N ARG A 49 -18.86 -13.41 26.75
CA ARG A 49 -20.25 -12.94 26.75
C ARG A 49 -20.59 -12.44 28.14
N TRP A 50 -20.51 -11.13 28.34
CA TRP A 50 -20.90 -10.46 29.56
C TRP A 50 -22.07 -9.51 29.24
N PRO A 51 -23.28 -9.79 29.72
CA PRO A 51 -24.45 -8.96 29.41
C PRO A 51 -24.43 -7.59 30.10
N GLY A 52 -23.46 -7.34 30.98
CA GLY A 52 -23.42 -6.15 31.83
C GLY A 52 -24.38 -6.27 33.01
N GLU A 53 -24.05 -5.60 34.11
CA GLU A 53 -24.98 -5.40 35.22
C GLU A 53 -24.94 -3.93 35.65
N TRP A 54 -26.05 -3.22 35.47
CA TRP A 54 -26.12 -1.82 35.86
C TRP A 54 -26.31 -1.69 37.38
N HIS A 55 -25.29 -1.19 38.07
CA HIS A 55 -25.38 -0.88 39.50
C HIS A 55 -25.78 0.58 39.73
N GLN A 56 -26.78 0.83 40.59
CA GLN A 56 -27.22 2.20 40.91
C GLN A 56 -26.18 2.99 41.71
N GLU A 57 -25.35 2.31 42.49
CA GLU A 57 -24.28 2.92 43.30
C GLU A 57 -23.07 3.30 42.43
N ALA A 58 -22.68 4.58 42.45
CA ALA A 58 -21.53 5.07 41.66
C ALA A 58 -20.20 4.41 42.04
N GLU A 59 -19.99 4.09 43.32
CA GLU A 59 -18.78 3.43 43.80
C GLU A 59 -18.67 1.97 43.35
N LYS A 60 -19.81 1.27 43.15
CA LYS A 60 -19.82 -0.07 42.54
C LYS A 60 -19.53 0.00 41.04
N ARG A 61 -20.09 0.99 40.33
CA ARG A 61 -19.79 1.20 38.89
C ARG A 61 -18.32 1.53 38.62
N LYS A 62 -17.62 2.15 39.56
CA LYS A 62 -16.16 2.40 39.45
C LYS A 62 -15.32 1.13 39.63
N LYS A 63 -15.84 0.11 40.33
CA LYS A 63 -15.10 -1.08 40.75
C LYS A 63 -15.47 -2.35 39.97
N LEU A 64 -16.66 -2.39 39.35
CA LEU A 64 -17.19 -3.54 38.64
C LEU A 64 -17.49 -3.17 37.18
N TRP A 65 -17.26 -4.12 36.26
CA TRP A 65 -17.64 -3.97 34.86
C TRP A 65 -19.16 -4.03 34.70
N TRP A 66 -19.77 -2.85 34.57
CA TRP A 66 -21.23 -2.69 34.42
C TRP A 66 -21.70 -2.62 32.96
N GLN A 67 -20.77 -2.46 32.01
CA GLN A 67 -21.08 -2.40 30.58
C GLN A 67 -21.15 -3.80 29.97
N PRO A 68 -22.05 -4.06 29.00
CA PRO A 68 -22.03 -5.29 28.24
C PRO A 68 -20.72 -5.43 27.46
N ILE A 69 -20.09 -6.60 27.53
CA ILE A 69 -18.86 -6.94 26.80
C ILE A 69 -19.12 -8.23 26.02
N TYR A 70 -19.10 -8.12 24.71
CA TYR A 70 -19.17 -9.23 23.78
C TYR A 70 -17.89 -9.21 22.95
N GLY A 71 -17.15 -10.31 22.96
CA GLY A 71 -15.95 -10.43 22.15
C GLY A 71 -15.43 -11.86 22.12
N PHE A 72 -14.28 -12.05 21.51
CA PHE A 72 -13.54 -13.30 21.56
C PHE A 72 -12.06 -13.03 21.72
N ALA A 73 -11.36 -13.96 22.37
CA ALA A 73 -9.92 -13.92 22.55
C ALA A 73 -9.24 -14.63 21.38
N MET A 74 -8.20 -14.00 20.83
CA MET A 74 -7.36 -14.58 19.77
C MET A 74 -5.95 -14.82 20.31
N PRO A 75 -5.17 -15.73 19.68
CA PRO A 75 -3.74 -15.80 19.93
C PRO A 75 -3.10 -14.44 19.68
N PHE A 76 -2.11 -14.09 20.51
CA PHE A 76 -1.35 -12.88 20.31
C PHE A 76 -0.23 -13.12 19.28
N TYR A 77 -0.26 -12.38 18.18
CA TYR A 77 0.75 -12.44 17.13
C TYR A 77 1.72 -11.26 17.27
N GLU A 78 2.93 -11.52 17.77
CA GLU A 78 3.90 -10.49 18.15
C GLU A 78 4.31 -9.55 17.00
N LEU A 79 4.47 -10.12 15.80
CA LEU A 79 4.82 -9.34 14.61
C LEU A 79 3.65 -8.48 14.11
N GLY A 80 2.41 -8.85 14.46
CA GLY A 80 1.19 -8.19 14.00
C GLY A 80 0.92 -8.46 12.52
N SER A 81 0.34 -7.48 11.82
CA SER A 81 0.04 -7.60 10.40
C SER A 81 1.29 -7.56 9.52
N LEU A 82 1.17 -8.10 8.31
CA LEU A 82 2.21 -8.05 7.28
C LEU A 82 2.57 -6.60 6.95
N THR A 83 1.58 -5.71 6.79
CA THR A 83 1.82 -4.27 6.58
C THR A 83 2.69 -3.67 7.68
N LYS A 84 2.33 -3.88 8.95
CA LYS A 84 3.09 -3.36 10.10
C LYS A 84 4.51 -3.92 10.11
N THR A 85 4.65 -5.21 9.80
CA THR A 85 5.95 -5.90 9.74
C THR A 85 6.82 -5.34 8.62
N LEU A 86 6.28 -5.17 7.41
CA LEU A 86 7.00 -4.62 6.26
C LEU A 86 7.43 -3.17 6.49
N LYS A 87 6.57 -2.31 7.08
CA LYS A 87 6.97 -0.96 7.46
C LYS A 87 8.14 -0.95 8.43
N ARG A 88 8.13 -1.83 9.44
CA ARG A 88 9.25 -1.98 10.39
C ARG A 88 10.52 -2.48 9.70
N VAL A 89 10.41 -3.39 8.73
CA VAL A 89 11.54 -3.85 7.91
C VAL A 89 12.14 -2.71 7.11
N CYS A 90 11.32 -1.91 6.42
CA CYS A 90 11.79 -0.74 5.67
C CYS A 90 12.50 0.29 6.57
N LEU A 91 12.06 0.43 7.82
CA LEU A 91 12.66 1.30 8.84
C LEU A 91 13.85 0.66 9.58
N ASN A 92 14.27 -0.56 9.23
CA ASN A 92 15.30 -1.34 9.94
C ASN A 92 15.02 -1.50 11.44
N ARG A 93 13.74 -1.60 11.83
CA ARG A 93 13.27 -1.78 13.22
C ARG A 93 12.85 -3.22 13.55
N THR A 94 13.06 -4.15 12.63
CA THR A 94 12.74 -5.59 12.81
C THR A 94 14.01 -6.37 13.10
N ASP A 95 13.90 -7.44 13.88
CA ASP A 95 15.01 -8.39 14.07
C ASP A 95 15.57 -8.87 12.70
N PRO A 96 16.91 -8.87 12.51
CA PRO A 96 17.52 -9.30 11.24
C PRO A 96 17.21 -10.75 10.87
N GLY A 97 17.06 -11.64 11.85
CA GLY A 97 16.69 -13.04 11.64
C GLY A 97 15.26 -13.17 11.12
N VAL A 98 14.31 -12.44 11.70
CA VAL A 98 12.93 -12.34 11.21
C VAL A 98 12.90 -11.76 9.80
N THR A 99 13.63 -10.68 9.54
CA THR A 99 13.70 -10.04 8.23
C THR A 99 14.22 -11.00 7.17
N ARG A 100 15.33 -11.70 7.44
CA ARG A 100 15.91 -12.69 6.51
C ARG A 100 14.94 -13.83 6.21
N ARG A 101 14.26 -14.37 7.23
CA ARG A 101 13.29 -15.46 7.06
C ARG A 101 12.08 -15.00 6.25
N LEU A 102 11.48 -13.86 6.61
CA LEU A 102 10.28 -13.31 5.96
C LEU A 102 10.52 -13.00 4.47
N LEU A 103 11.62 -12.29 4.16
CA LEU A 103 11.93 -11.84 2.81
C LEU A 103 12.60 -12.89 1.93
N SER A 104 12.97 -14.06 2.48
CA SER A 104 13.54 -15.13 1.67
C SER A 104 12.54 -15.59 0.60
N TYR A 105 13.04 -15.78 -0.63
CA TYR A 105 12.20 -16.26 -1.73
C TYR A 105 11.59 -17.63 -1.41
N ARG A 106 12.28 -18.46 -0.63
CA ARG A 106 11.77 -19.75 -0.16
C ARG A 106 10.54 -19.59 0.72
N ASN A 107 10.58 -18.69 1.72
CA ASN A 107 9.43 -18.43 2.57
C ASN A 107 8.29 -17.81 1.76
N MET A 108 8.60 -16.81 0.93
CA MET A 108 7.63 -16.12 0.08
C MET A 108 6.87 -17.08 -0.84
N SER A 109 7.58 -17.94 -1.59
CA SER A 109 6.94 -18.86 -2.52
C SER A 109 6.12 -19.95 -1.81
N ARG A 110 6.61 -20.48 -0.69
CA ARG A 110 5.88 -21.47 0.13
C ARG A 110 4.62 -20.88 0.75
N GLU A 111 4.70 -19.68 1.29
CA GLU A 111 3.54 -19.01 1.90
C GLU A 111 2.50 -18.62 0.85
N LEU A 112 2.91 -18.19 -0.35
CA LEU A 112 1.97 -17.95 -1.45
C LEU A 112 1.22 -19.22 -1.84
N VAL A 113 1.92 -20.35 -1.99
CA VAL A 113 1.29 -21.65 -2.28
C VAL A 113 0.36 -22.07 -1.13
N ALA A 114 0.81 -21.96 0.11
CA ALA A 114 0.03 -22.39 1.27
C ALA A 114 -1.26 -21.57 1.44
N LEU A 115 -1.17 -20.24 1.30
CA LEU A 115 -2.32 -19.36 1.35
C LEU A 115 -3.26 -19.57 0.15
N ALA A 116 -2.74 -19.76 -1.06
CA ALA A 116 -3.57 -20.02 -2.24
C ALA A 116 -4.34 -21.35 -2.14
N ARG A 117 -3.69 -22.41 -1.63
CA ARG A 117 -4.36 -23.69 -1.36
C ARG A 117 -5.45 -23.54 -0.31
N GLU A 118 -5.19 -22.80 0.75
CA GLU A 118 -6.20 -22.58 1.78
C GLU A 118 -7.35 -21.72 1.26
N LEU A 119 -7.06 -20.66 0.51
CA LEU A 119 -8.06 -19.82 -0.13
C LEU A 119 -9.00 -20.64 -1.03
N ARG A 120 -8.44 -21.54 -1.85
CA ARG A 120 -9.23 -22.46 -2.67
C ARG A 120 -10.16 -23.36 -1.84
N LYS A 121 -9.70 -23.87 -0.69
CA LYS A 121 -10.56 -24.63 0.23
C LYS A 121 -11.69 -23.77 0.78
N ILE A 122 -11.39 -22.55 1.22
CA ILE A 122 -12.37 -21.58 1.72
C ILE A 122 -13.43 -21.30 0.64
N HIS A 123 -13.03 -21.18 -0.61
CA HIS A 123 -13.91 -20.92 -1.75
C HIS A 123 -14.79 -22.10 -2.17
N THR A 124 -14.51 -23.32 -1.72
CA THR A 124 -15.14 -24.53 -2.28
C THR A 124 -15.80 -25.45 -1.25
N ILE A 125 -15.26 -25.55 -0.03
CA ILE A 125 -15.67 -26.58 0.93
C ILE A 125 -16.77 -26.09 1.91
N PRO A 126 -16.63 -24.95 2.59
CA PRO A 126 -17.60 -24.53 3.61
C PRO A 126 -19.03 -24.37 3.08
N CYS A 127 -19.99 -24.34 4.00
CA CYS A 127 -21.41 -24.12 3.70
C CYS A 127 -22.05 -25.17 2.77
N GLY A 128 -21.62 -26.43 2.87
CA GLY A 128 -22.17 -27.54 2.07
C GLY A 128 -21.71 -27.50 0.61
N GLY A 129 -20.43 -27.21 0.37
CA GLY A 129 -19.85 -27.13 -0.97
C GLY A 129 -20.12 -25.80 -1.69
N LYS A 130 -20.59 -24.78 -0.98
CA LYS A 130 -20.96 -23.46 -1.55
C LYS A 130 -19.89 -22.39 -1.36
N GLY A 131 -18.89 -22.64 -0.53
CA GLY A 131 -17.76 -21.76 -0.33
C GLY A 131 -18.06 -20.42 0.33
N LEU A 132 -16.98 -19.74 0.70
CA LEU A 132 -16.95 -18.40 1.29
C LEU A 132 -15.95 -17.55 0.48
N VAL A 133 -16.14 -16.24 0.43
CA VAL A 133 -15.20 -15.28 -0.16
C VAL A 133 -14.82 -14.29 0.94
N LEU A 134 -13.53 -13.98 1.07
CA LEU A 134 -12.97 -13.12 2.11
C LEU A 134 -13.29 -11.63 1.88
N GLN A 135 -13.24 -11.18 0.63
CA GLN A 135 -13.55 -9.81 0.16
C GLN A 135 -12.60 -8.71 0.62
N ASP A 136 -12.07 -8.79 1.83
CA ASP A 136 -11.13 -7.81 2.39
C ASP A 136 -9.73 -8.39 2.63
N LEU A 137 -9.17 -9.05 1.60
CA LEU A 137 -7.82 -9.58 1.71
C LEU A 137 -6.79 -8.48 1.46
N THR A 138 -6.12 -8.03 2.51
CA THR A 138 -5.03 -7.04 2.43
C THR A 138 -3.83 -7.49 3.24
N ALA A 139 -2.69 -6.83 3.06
CA ALA A 139 -1.53 -7.05 3.91
C ALA A 139 -1.78 -6.61 5.38
N ASN A 140 -2.84 -5.83 5.66
CA ASN A 140 -3.26 -5.58 7.04
C ASN A 140 -4.02 -6.79 7.64
N ASN A 141 -4.72 -7.54 6.80
CA ASN A 141 -5.51 -8.72 7.17
C ASN A 141 -4.74 -10.04 6.97
N LEU A 142 -3.40 -9.95 6.85
CA LEU A 142 -2.48 -11.07 6.95
C LEU A 142 -1.62 -10.90 8.19
N LEU A 143 -1.77 -11.79 9.17
CA LEU A 143 -0.95 -11.80 10.39
C LEU A 143 0.32 -12.61 10.18
N CYS A 144 1.43 -12.12 10.76
CA CYS A 144 2.72 -12.76 10.74
C CYS A 144 2.94 -13.56 12.03
N GLU A 145 3.15 -14.86 11.89
CA GLU A 145 3.48 -15.80 12.95
C GLU A 145 4.91 -16.31 12.73
N VAL A 146 5.78 -16.18 13.72
CA VAL A 146 7.10 -16.82 13.65
C VAL A 146 6.88 -18.31 13.86
N ASP A 147 7.29 -19.14 12.89
CA ASP A 147 7.15 -20.59 13.00
C ASP A 147 7.96 -21.08 14.22
N PRO A 148 7.30 -21.68 15.23
CA PRO A 148 7.99 -22.21 16.42
C PRO A 148 9.02 -23.29 16.08
N ALA A 149 8.85 -24.00 14.96
CA ALA A 149 9.80 -25.00 14.48
C ALA A 149 11.02 -24.41 13.75
N GLY A 150 11.12 -23.08 13.64
CA GLY A 150 12.23 -22.37 13.02
C GLY A 150 12.19 -22.33 11.49
N GLY A 151 11.09 -22.77 10.86
CA GLY A 151 10.97 -22.94 9.41
C GLY A 151 10.74 -21.67 8.59
N GLY A 152 10.36 -20.54 9.22
CA GLY A 152 10.06 -19.29 8.50
C GLY A 152 9.17 -18.30 9.26
N VAL A 153 8.55 -17.38 8.52
CA VAL A 153 7.46 -16.52 9.02
C VAL A 153 6.19 -16.92 8.26
N ARG A 154 5.26 -17.52 8.99
CA ARG A 154 3.96 -17.98 8.51
C ARG A 154 2.99 -16.81 8.42
N LEU A 155 2.18 -16.81 7.38
CA LEU A 155 1.10 -15.87 7.16
C LEU A 155 -0.24 -16.54 7.45
N LEU A 156 -1.14 -15.79 8.09
CA LEU A 156 -2.48 -16.22 8.47
C LEU A 156 -3.52 -15.19 8.05
N PHE A 157 -4.60 -15.64 7.44
CA PHE A 157 -5.78 -14.83 7.20
C PHE A 157 -6.42 -14.40 8.52
N THR A 158 -6.78 -13.13 8.62
CA THR A 158 -7.55 -12.55 9.73
C THR A 158 -8.70 -11.71 9.22
N ASP A 159 -9.53 -11.24 10.16
CA ASP A 159 -10.71 -10.42 9.93
C ASP A 159 -11.71 -11.00 8.93
N PRO A 160 -12.40 -12.10 9.27
CA PRO A 160 -13.45 -12.66 8.44
C PRO A 160 -14.77 -11.89 8.53
N ALA A 161 -14.81 -10.70 9.15
CA ALA A 161 -16.05 -9.96 9.37
C ALA A 161 -16.78 -9.60 8.05
N MET A 162 -16.03 -9.51 6.96
CA MET A 162 -16.53 -9.20 5.61
C MET A 162 -16.76 -10.45 4.74
N VAL A 163 -16.59 -11.65 5.30
CA VAL A 163 -16.74 -12.90 4.56
C VAL A 163 -18.20 -13.13 4.17
N LEU A 164 -18.45 -13.45 2.90
CA LEU A 164 -19.78 -13.77 2.39
C LEU A 164 -19.81 -15.15 1.72
N PRO A 165 -20.93 -15.89 1.80
CA PRO A 165 -21.13 -17.09 1.00
C PRO A 165 -21.09 -16.77 -0.50
N ALA A 166 -20.33 -17.54 -1.29
CA ALA A 166 -20.10 -17.23 -2.70
C ALA A 166 -21.44 -17.11 -3.48
N HIS A 167 -22.36 -18.04 -3.26
CA HIS A 167 -23.70 -18.07 -3.87
C HIS A 167 -24.60 -16.87 -3.50
N SER A 168 -24.35 -16.19 -2.38
CA SER A 168 -25.11 -15.00 -1.97
C SER A 168 -24.72 -13.77 -2.79
N ILE A 169 -23.48 -13.73 -3.31
CA ILE A 169 -22.96 -12.64 -4.13
C ILE A 169 -23.50 -12.74 -5.58
N GLU A 170 -23.72 -13.96 -6.06
CA GLU A 170 -24.26 -14.23 -7.41
C GLU A 170 -25.72 -13.75 -7.60
N ARG A 171 -26.51 -13.69 -6.52
CA ARG A 171 -27.97 -13.46 -6.59
C ARG A 171 -28.44 -12.09 -6.14
N SER A 172 -27.55 -11.22 -5.67
CA SER A 172 -27.96 -9.90 -5.18
C SER A 172 -28.19 -8.93 -6.35
N PRO A 173 -29.34 -8.23 -6.44
CA PRO A 173 -29.53 -7.13 -7.41
C PRO A 173 -28.74 -5.87 -7.02
N TRP A 174 -28.17 -5.85 -5.82
CA TRP A 174 -27.24 -4.84 -5.30
C TRP A 174 -25.95 -5.59 -4.95
N GLN A 175 -25.10 -5.90 -5.92
CA GLN A 175 -23.87 -6.65 -5.63
C GLN A 175 -22.87 -5.70 -4.93
N LEU A 176 -23.09 -5.37 -3.66
CA LEU A 176 -22.12 -4.62 -2.86
C LEU A 176 -20.97 -5.57 -2.50
N THR A 177 -20.05 -5.79 -3.44
CA THR A 177 -18.77 -6.43 -3.14
C THR A 177 -17.85 -5.39 -2.51
N CYS A 178 -17.67 -5.49 -1.20
CA CYS A 178 -16.73 -4.68 -0.45
C CYS A 178 -15.30 -5.21 -0.66
N GLY A 179 -14.73 -4.99 -1.85
CA GLY A 179 -13.29 -5.06 -2.00
C GLY A 179 -12.66 -3.86 -1.31
N THR A 180 -11.63 -4.05 -0.46
CA THR A 180 -10.84 -2.91 0.01
C THR A 180 -10.32 -2.14 -1.19
N TRP A 181 -10.38 -0.80 -1.09
CA TRP A 181 -10.34 0.09 -2.25
C TRP A 181 -9.18 -0.19 -3.21
N LEU A 182 -7.97 -0.51 -2.71
CA LEU A 182 -6.78 -0.77 -3.52
C LEU A 182 -6.59 -2.25 -3.90
N TRP A 183 -6.99 -3.19 -3.03
CA TRP A 183 -6.70 -4.62 -3.17
C TRP A 183 -7.79 -5.39 -3.91
N GLY A 184 -9.02 -4.88 -4.04
CA GLY A 184 -10.06 -5.57 -4.78
C GLY A 184 -9.78 -5.66 -6.30
N SER A 185 -10.67 -6.32 -7.06
CA SER A 185 -10.72 -6.26 -8.53
C SER A 185 -11.67 -5.19 -9.10
N SER A 186 -11.37 -4.64 -10.27
CA SER A 186 -12.17 -3.60 -10.95
C SER A 186 -13.62 -4.04 -11.20
N ARG A 187 -13.85 -5.35 -11.28
CA ARG A 187 -15.18 -5.98 -11.38
C ARG A 187 -15.99 -5.86 -10.08
N ALA A 188 -15.35 -5.93 -8.91
CA ALA A 188 -16.01 -5.67 -7.61
C ALA A 188 -16.52 -4.21 -7.52
N ARG A 189 -15.86 -3.30 -8.23
CA ARG A 189 -16.28 -1.93 -8.62
C ARG A 189 -17.78 -1.73 -8.80
N ASN A 190 -18.34 -2.59 -9.63
CA ASN A 190 -19.55 -2.30 -10.37
C ASN A 190 -20.63 -3.32 -10.13
N GLN A 191 -20.63 -3.79 -8.89
CA GLN A 191 -21.56 -4.76 -8.43
C GLN A 191 -21.51 -6.02 -9.30
N GLY A 192 -20.40 -6.76 -9.28
CA GLY A 192 -20.30 -8.09 -9.89
C GLY A 192 -19.61 -9.09 -8.96
N PHE A 193 -20.02 -10.36 -9.03
CA PHE A 193 -19.28 -11.46 -8.42
C PHE A 193 -17.96 -11.68 -9.17
N ASP A 194 -16.84 -11.63 -8.45
CA ASP A 194 -15.52 -12.00 -8.95
C ASP A 194 -14.88 -13.01 -7.98
N PRO A 195 -15.03 -14.32 -8.21
CA PRO A 195 -14.44 -15.34 -7.33
C PRO A 195 -12.91 -15.30 -7.34
N LYS A 196 -12.30 -14.64 -8.32
CA LYS A 196 -10.85 -14.49 -8.43
C LYS A 196 -10.34 -13.24 -7.71
N ALA A 197 -11.21 -12.47 -7.06
CA ALA A 197 -10.84 -11.19 -6.42
C ALA A 197 -9.92 -11.41 -5.21
N ASP A 198 -10.17 -12.44 -4.40
CA ASP A 198 -9.32 -12.74 -3.26
C ASP A 198 -7.93 -13.18 -3.74
N LEU A 199 -7.84 -14.00 -4.79
CA LEU A 199 -6.55 -14.39 -5.37
C LEU A 199 -5.78 -13.17 -5.93
N TYR A 200 -6.47 -12.26 -6.61
CA TYR A 200 -5.91 -10.99 -7.04
C TYR A 200 -5.33 -10.21 -5.83
N SER A 201 -6.12 -10.10 -4.77
CA SER A 201 -5.76 -9.36 -3.56
C SER A 201 -4.56 -9.99 -2.85
N LEU A 202 -4.52 -11.33 -2.80
CA LEU A 202 -3.39 -12.10 -2.29
C LEU A 202 -2.12 -11.78 -3.08
N CYS A 203 -2.18 -11.82 -4.41
CA CYS A 203 -1.03 -11.50 -5.26
C CYS A 203 -0.55 -10.06 -5.08
N TYR A 204 -1.45 -9.11 -4.86
CA TYR A 204 -1.09 -7.74 -4.51
C TYR A 204 -0.35 -7.67 -3.17
N CYS A 205 -0.79 -8.40 -2.14
CA CYS A 205 -0.06 -8.49 -0.86
C CYS A 205 1.36 -9.05 -1.04
N PHE A 206 1.53 -10.00 -1.97
CA PHE A 206 2.85 -10.53 -2.33
C PHE A 206 3.68 -9.58 -3.19
N ALA A 207 3.06 -8.64 -3.92
CA ALA A 207 3.78 -7.55 -4.57
C ALA A 207 4.44 -6.63 -3.53
N ASP A 208 3.72 -6.28 -2.45
CA ASP A 208 4.30 -5.53 -1.32
C ASP A 208 5.52 -6.26 -0.73
N LEU A 209 5.39 -7.56 -0.46
CA LEU A 209 6.46 -8.37 0.09
C LEU A 209 7.66 -8.52 -0.87
N TRP A 210 7.41 -8.75 -2.17
CA TRP A 210 8.45 -8.87 -3.19
C TRP A 210 9.23 -7.56 -3.38
N MET A 211 8.55 -6.42 -3.46
CA MET A 211 9.24 -5.12 -3.62
C MET A 211 10.10 -4.77 -2.41
N VAL A 212 9.64 -5.07 -1.19
CA VAL A 212 10.45 -4.88 0.02
C VAL A 212 11.66 -5.83 0.02
N ALA A 213 11.51 -7.06 -0.44
CA ALA A 213 12.64 -7.99 -0.63
C ALA A 213 13.67 -7.47 -1.65
N GLU A 214 13.19 -6.82 -2.72
CA GLU A 214 14.01 -6.21 -3.77
C GLU A 214 14.60 -4.83 -3.41
N GLY A 215 14.37 -4.35 -2.19
CA GLY A 215 15.06 -3.17 -1.65
C GLY A 215 14.20 -1.92 -1.47
N ALA A 216 12.88 -2.00 -1.73
CA ALA A 216 11.99 -0.83 -1.66
C ALA A 216 12.16 -0.08 -0.32
N PRO A 217 12.34 1.25 -0.34
CA PRO A 217 12.57 2.03 0.88
C PRO A 217 11.30 2.12 1.75
N MET A 218 10.15 1.78 1.19
CA MET A 218 8.85 1.80 1.84
C MET A 218 7.88 0.85 1.13
N VAL A 219 6.79 0.51 1.82
CA VAL A 219 5.76 -0.38 1.28
C VAL A 219 5.05 0.29 0.09
N PRO A 220 4.78 -0.42 -1.01
CA PRO A 220 4.13 0.14 -2.21
C PRO A 220 2.79 0.83 -1.96
N SER A 221 1.99 0.33 -1.02
CA SER A 221 0.75 1.00 -0.59
C SER A 221 0.98 2.41 -0.01
N ASP A 222 2.12 2.64 0.67
CA ASP A 222 2.53 3.98 1.11
C ASP A 222 3.02 4.82 -0.08
N GLN A 223 3.69 4.21 -1.08
CA GLN A 223 4.12 4.92 -2.30
C GLN A 223 2.95 5.41 -3.15
N VAL A 224 1.87 4.63 -3.25
CA VAL A 224 0.60 5.03 -3.89
C VAL A 224 0.07 6.31 -3.26
N SER A 225 0.09 6.35 -1.92
CA SER A 225 -0.32 7.51 -1.14
C SER A 225 0.56 8.72 -1.46
N ILE A 226 1.87 8.54 -1.47
CA ILE A 226 2.83 9.62 -1.78
C ILE A 226 2.68 10.15 -3.21
N ALA A 227 2.33 9.28 -4.15
CA ALA A 227 2.06 9.65 -5.54
C ALA A 227 0.70 10.35 -5.71
N ALA A 228 -0.11 10.49 -4.66
CA ALA A 228 -1.48 10.99 -4.67
C ALA A 228 -2.40 10.22 -5.65
N LEU A 229 -2.23 8.90 -5.68
CA LEU A 229 -3.01 7.98 -6.50
C LEU A 229 -4.09 7.24 -5.70
N ASP A 230 -4.18 7.48 -4.40
CA ASP A 230 -5.20 6.90 -3.51
C ASP A 230 -6.64 7.25 -3.92
N VAL A 231 -6.83 8.39 -4.57
CA VAL A 231 -8.12 8.83 -5.14
C VAL A 231 -8.54 8.05 -6.40
N ASP A 232 -7.60 7.38 -7.07
CA ASP A 232 -7.85 6.61 -8.29
C ASP A 232 -7.16 5.24 -8.22
N ARG A 233 -7.95 4.26 -7.81
CA ARG A 233 -7.51 2.87 -7.69
C ARG A 233 -6.87 2.30 -8.95
N GLU A 234 -7.45 2.54 -10.13
CA GLU A 234 -6.93 1.93 -11.36
C GLU A 234 -5.51 2.43 -11.60
N ARG A 235 -5.28 3.72 -11.40
CA ARG A 235 -3.96 4.32 -11.45
C ARG A 235 -3.04 3.81 -10.34
N ALA A 236 -3.54 3.66 -9.11
CA ALA A 236 -2.75 3.11 -8.02
C ALA A 236 -2.27 1.68 -8.27
N VAL A 237 -3.15 0.84 -8.83
CA VAL A 237 -2.82 -0.53 -9.25
C VAL A 237 -1.80 -0.50 -10.38
N GLN A 238 -2.05 0.27 -11.45
CA GLN A 238 -1.09 0.37 -12.56
C GLN A 238 0.26 0.91 -12.08
N PHE A 239 0.27 1.86 -11.15
CA PHE A 239 1.48 2.38 -10.54
C PHE A 239 2.26 1.29 -9.81
N VAL A 240 1.61 0.46 -8.99
CA VAL A 240 2.28 -0.66 -8.32
C VAL A 240 2.80 -1.70 -9.31
N ARG A 241 2.04 -2.02 -10.36
CA ARG A 241 2.51 -2.92 -11.42
C ARG A 241 3.73 -2.36 -12.14
N THR A 242 3.70 -1.06 -12.45
CA THR A 242 4.81 -0.37 -13.11
C THR A 242 6.00 -0.18 -12.18
N LEU A 243 5.82 0.01 -10.87
CA LEU A 243 6.92 0.02 -9.91
C LEU A 243 7.70 -1.29 -9.94
N MET A 244 7.00 -2.43 -9.95
CA MET A 244 7.65 -3.73 -10.12
C MET A 244 8.41 -3.82 -11.45
N LEU A 245 7.83 -3.34 -12.54
CA LEU A 245 8.49 -3.32 -13.85
C LEU A 245 9.74 -2.45 -13.86
N GLU A 246 9.67 -1.22 -13.35
CA GLU A 246 10.79 -0.29 -13.32
C GLU A 246 11.93 -0.80 -12.44
N CYS A 247 11.61 -1.53 -11.36
CA CYS A 247 12.60 -2.26 -10.57
C CYS A 247 13.37 -3.29 -11.43
N LEU A 248 12.67 -4.04 -12.29
CA LEU A 248 13.27 -5.04 -13.17
C LEU A 248 14.04 -4.38 -14.32
N LYS A 249 13.56 -3.25 -14.86
CA LYS A 249 14.27 -2.44 -15.85
C LYS A 249 15.59 -1.92 -15.33
N LEU A 250 15.60 -1.38 -14.10
CA LEU A 250 16.82 -0.90 -13.48
C LEU A 250 17.85 -2.03 -13.34
N GLU A 251 17.43 -3.21 -12.87
CA GLU A 251 18.30 -4.39 -12.79
C GLU A 251 18.79 -4.83 -14.19
N HIS A 252 17.91 -4.83 -15.19
CA HIS A 252 18.28 -5.17 -16.57
C HIS A 252 19.36 -4.23 -17.14
N GLN A 253 19.32 -2.96 -16.74
CA GLN A 253 20.29 -1.92 -17.08
C GLN A 253 21.57 -1.96 -16.22
N GLY A 254 21.63 -2.85 -15.23
CA GLY A 254 22.80 -3.01 -14.35
C GLY A 254 22.80 -2.11 -13.11
N GLY A 255 21.68 -1.43 -12.81
CA GLY A 255 21.53 -0.65 -11.59
C GLY A 255 21.34 -1.52 -10.35
N ASP A 256 21.63 -0.94 -9.17
CA ASP A 256 21.46 -1.60 -7.88
C ASP A 256 20.18 -1.12 -7.19
N THR A 257 19.34 -2.06 -6.78
CA THR A 257 18.10 -1.79 -6.04
C THR A 257 18.31 -1.88 -4.52
N GLY A 258 19.50 -2.21 -4.03
CA GLY A 258 19.75 -2.39 -2.59
C GLY A 258 18.99 -3.58 -2.02
N ARG A 259 19.01 -4.71 -2.74
CA ARG A 259 18.24 -5.93 -2.44
C ARG A 259 18.46 -6.38 -0.99
N ARG A 260 17.36 -6.72 -0.31
CA ARG A 260 17.39 -7.28 1.06
C ARG A 260 17.42 -8.80 1.08
N ALA A 261 16.94 -9.44 0.02
CA ALA A 261 16.92 -10.89 -0.13
C ALA A 261 18.00 -11.38 -1.10
N GLN A 262 18.64 -12.50 -0.75
CA GLN A 262 19.56 -13.21 -1.64
C GLN A 262 18.75 -14.07 -2.62
N ARG A 263 19.03 -13.95 -3.93
CA ARG A 263 18.38 -14.70 -5.00
C ARG A 263 19.20 -14.71 -6.28
N HIS A 264 18.92 -15.69 -7.16
CA HIS A 264 19.36 -15.65 -8.55
C HIS A 264 18.45 -14.77 -9.38
N THR A 265 19.04 -13.99 -10.31
CA THR A 265 18.28 -12.95 -10.99
C THR A 265 17.03 -13.48 -11.72
N PRO A 266 17.14 -14.54 -12.54
CA PRO A 266 16.00 -15.12 -13.26
C PRO A 266 14.90 -15.68 -12.35
N VAL A 267 15.24 -16.17 -11.15
CA VAL A 267 14.26 -16.75 -10.22
C VAL A 267 13.32 -15.67 -9.67
N ALA A 268 13.84 -14.49 -9.36
CA ALA A 268 13.01 -13.37 -8.92
C ALA A 268 12.21 -12.74 -10.05
N TRP A 269 12.73 -12.73 -11.29
CA TRP A 269 11.97 -12.29 -12.46
C TRP A 269 10.77 -13.20 -12.74
N LEU A 270 10.94 -14.52 -12.65
CA LEU A 270 9.82 -15.48 -12.73
C LEU A 270 8.81 -15.28 -11.59
N GLY A 271 9.29 -14.95 -10.39
CA GLY A 271 8.44 -14.59 -9.26
C GLY A 271 7.64 -13.31 -9.48
N ALA A 272 8.28 -12.26 -10.01
CA ALA A 272 7.62 -11.00 -10.34
C ALA A 272 6.55 -11.19 -11.41
N TRP A 273 6.85 -11.95 -12.47
CA TRP A 273 5.87 -12.29 -13.50
C TRP A 273 4.70 -13.09 -12.91
N THR A 274 4.98 -14.09 -12.07
CA THR A 274 3.96 -14.87 -11.36
C THR A 274 3.01 -13.98 -10.56
N ILE A 275 3.56 -13.05 -9.78
CA ILE A 275 2.78 -12.09 -8.98
C ILE A 275 1.97 -11.17 -9.90
N LEU A 276 2.60 -10.50 -10.87
CA LEU A 276 1.94 -9.61 -11.83
C LEU A 276 0.82 -10.28 -12.62
N LEU A 277 0.97 -11.55 -12.97
CA LEU A 277 -0.07 -12.35 -13.62
C LEU A 277 -1.26 -12.59 -12.69
N GLY A 278 -1.00 -12.92 -11.42
CA GLY A 278 -2.03 -13.25 -10.43
C GLY A 278 -2.92 -12.06 -10.04
N PHE A 279 -2.38 -10.84 -10.05
CA PHE A 279 -3.20 -9.61 -9.91
C PHE A 279 -3.36 -8.85 -11.24
N ARG A 280 -3.42 -9.57 -12.37
CA ARG A 280 -3.90 -8.99 -13.64
C ARG A 280 -5.39 -8.72 -13.55
N ASP A 281 -5.80 -7.58 -14.08
CA ASP A 281 -7.21 -7.21 -14.20
C ASP A 281 -7.45 -6.46 -15.52
N TYR A 282 -8.67 -5.97 -15.71
CA TYR A 282 -8.97 -4.99 -16.74
C TYR A 282 -7.98 -3.83 -16.70
N LYS A 283 -7.55 -3.41 -17.89
CA LYS A 283 -6.64 -2.27 -18.05
C LYS A 283 -7.21 -1.00 -17.43
N ASP A 284 -8.51 -0.77 -17.66
CA ASP A 284 -9.32 0.28 -17.04
C ASP A 284 -10.80 -0.15 -17.00
N ILE A 285 -11.65 0.65 -16.33
CA ILE A 285 -13.10 0.42 -16.23
C ILE A 285 -13.83 0.39 -17.58
N LYS A 286 -13.31 1.10 -18.60
CA LYS A 286 -13.96 1.22 -19.90
C LYS A 286 -13.99 -0.12 -20.64
N HIS A 287 -12.89 -0.88 -20.58
CA HIS A 287 -12.76 -2.16 -21.27
C HIS A 287 -13.85 -3.17 -20.87
N TRP A 288 -14.25 -3.22 -19.59
CA TRP A 288 -15.32 -4.13 -19.16
C TRP A 288 -16.71 -3.51 -19.27
N ARG A 289 -16.87 -2.22 -18.92
CA ARG A 289 -18.19 -1.58 -18.81
C ARG A 289 -18.78 -1.19 -20.16
N GLU A 290 -17.94 -0.59 -21.00
CA GLU A 290 -18.37 0.00 -22.26
C GLU A 290 -18.09 -0.96 -23.41
N GLU A 291 -16.94 -1.63 -23.39
CA GLU A 291 -16.50 -2.50 -24.49
C GLU A 291 -16.85 -3.99 -24.26
N GLY A 292 -17.29 -4.35 -23.05
CA GLY A 292 -17.74 -5.71 -22.73
C GLY A 292 -16.65 -6.78 -22.87
N LEU A 293 -15.37 -6.40 -22.80
CA LEU A 293 -14.26 -7.31 -22.99
C LEU A 293 -14.13 -8.30 -21.82
N PRO A 294 -13.61 -9.52 -22.06
CA PRO A 294 -13.43 -10.51 -21.01
C PRO A 294 -12.24 -10.15 -20.10
N CYS A 295 -12.34 -10.44 -18.80
CA CYS A 295 -11.21 -10.36 -17.89
C CYS A 295 -10.21 -11.48 -18.23
N LEU A 296 -8.95 -11.11 -18.48
CA LEU A 296 -7.87 -12.05 -18.86
C LEU A 296 -7.11 -12.62 -17.66
N ARG A 297 -7.70 -12.58 -16.45
CA ARG A 297 -7.10 -13.17 -15.25
C ARG A 297 -7.17 -14.70 -15.33
N PRO A 298 -6.08 -15.44 -15.09
CA PRO A 298 -6.12 -16.90 -15.00
C PRO A 298 -7.06 -17.40 -13.89
N THR A 299 -7.44 -18.68 -13.92
CA THR A 299 -8.23 -19.29 -12.83
C THR A 299 -7.37 -19.55 -11.60
N GLU A 300 -8.01 -19.82 -10.46
CA GLU A 300 -7.29 -20.16 -9.23
C GLU A 300 -6.48 -21.45 -9.39
N GLU A 301 -7.00 -22.45 -10.11
CA GLU A 301 -6.29 -23.67 -10.44
C GLU A 301 -5.03 -23.39 -11.27
N GLN A 302 -5.17 -22.56 -12.31
CA GLN A 302 -4.04 -22.20 -13.17
C GLN A 302 -2.96 -21.48 -12.37
N MET A 303 -3.35 -20.51 -11.54
CA MET A 303 -2.39 -19.78 -10.71
C MET A 303 -1.75 -20.65 -9.64
N LEU A 304 -2.48 -21.60 -9.05
CA LEU A 304 -1.92 -22.52 -8.07
C LEU A 304 -0.80 -23.38 -8.70
N LEU A 305 -0.99 -23.86 -9.93
CA LEU A 305 0.06 -24.57 -10.67
C LEU A 305 1.29 -23.67 -10.89
N VAL A 306 1.09 -22.41 -11.27
CA VAL A 306 2.17 -21.43 -11.42
C VAL A 306 2.92 -21.22 -10.10
N PHE A 307 2.21 -21.04 -8.99
CA PHE A 307 2.81 -20.85 -7.67
C PHE A 307 3.62 -22.06 -7.22
N GLU A 308 3.10 -23.27 -7.43
CA GLU A 308 3.78 -24.52 -7.12
C GLU A 308 5.04 -24.70 -7.97
N SER A 309 4.95 -24.40 -9.27
CA SER A 309 6.10 -24.40 -10.17
C SER A 309 7.16 -23.38 -9.75
N TRP A 310 6.77 -22.17 -9.36
CA TRP A 310 7.70 -21.16 -8.87
C TRP A 310 8.34 -21.56 -7.54
N ALA A 311 7.57 -22.10 -6.59
CA ALA A 311 8.10 -22.61 -5.34
C ALA A 311 9.14 -23.72 -5.55
N ARG A 312 8.90 -24.63 -6.50
CA ARG A 312 9.86 -25.65 -6.91
C ARG A 312 11.14 -25.04 -7.50
N VAL A 313 11.02 -24.07 -8.40
CA VAL A 313 12.17 -23.35 -8.97
C VAL A 313 13.01 -22.70 -7.88
N VAL A 314 12.36 -22.04 -6.92
CA VAL A 314 13.04 -21.41 -5.78
C VAL A 314 13.76 -22.44 -4.91
N GLU A 315 13.11 -23.56 -4.60
CA GLU A 315 13.71 -24.63 -3.78
C GLU A 315 14.94 -25.25 -4.46
N LEU A 316 14.86 -25.53 -5.76
CA LEU A 316 15.99 -26.04 -6.54
C LEU A 316 17.14 -25.02 -6.63
N ALA A 317 16.83 -23.72 -6.65
CA ALA A 317 17.82 -22.66 -6.76
C ALA A 317 18.52 -22.33 -5.43
N GLU A 318 17.90 -22.60 -4.28
CA GLU A 318 18.45 -22.27 -2.96
C GLU A 318 19.77 -23.01 -2.65
N GLY A 319 19.96 -24.20 -3.23
CA GLY A 319 21.17 -25.00 -3.07
C GLY A 319 22.34 -24.56 -3.95
N LEU A 320 22.15 -23.55 -4.81
CA LEU A 320 23.18 -23.10 -5.74
C LEU A 320 24.07 -21.99 -5.15
N PRO A 321 25.33 -21.90 -5.57
CA PRO A 321 26.19 -20.77 -5.22
C PRO A 321 25.64 -19.47 -5.83
N ALA A 322 25.80 -18.35 -5.11
CA ALA A 322 25.30 -17.04 -5.57
C ALA A 322 25.85 -16.64 -6.95
N GLU A 323 27.12 -16.96 -7.20
CA GLU A 323 27.78 -16.80 -8.50
C GLU A 323 27.86 -18.17 -9.18
N LEU A 324 27.13 -18.32 -10.28
CA LEU A 324 27.11 -19.53 -11.10
C LEU A 324 27.89 -19.24 -12.38
N THR A 325 28.63 -20.20 -12.92
CA THR A 325 29.16 -20.09 -14.29
C THR A 325 28.21 -20.74 -15.30
N THR A 326 28.34 -20.41 -16.59
CA THR A 326 27.53 -21.03 -17.65
C THR A 326 27.74 -22.54 -17.71
N GLU A 327 28.96 -23.03 -17.48
CA GLU A 327 29.28 -24.47 -17.45
C GLU A 327 28.57 -25.16 -16.28
N GLN A 328 28.54 -24.53 -15.10
CA GLN A 328 27.81 -25.05 -13.95
C GLN A 328 26.30 -25.06 -14.19
N ALA A 329 25.76 -24.02 -14.83
CA ALA A 329 24.35 -23.94 -15.19
C ALA A 329 23.93 -25.00 -16.21
N CYS A 330 24.81 -25.34 -17.15
CA CYS A 330 24.60 -26.38 -18.15
C CYS A 330 24.90 -27.80 -17.64
N SER A 331 25.37 -27.95 -16.40
CA SER A 331 25.72 -29.25 -15.83
C SER A 331 24.47 -30.11 -15.54
N PRO A 332 24.61 -31.44 -15.46
CA PRO A 332 23.51 -32.32 -15.05
C PRO A 332 22.91 -31.97 -13.68
N ALA A 333 23.70 -31.37 -12.78
CA ALA A 333 23.24 -30.97 -11.45
C ALA A 333 22.21 -29.82 -11.50
N CYS A 334 22.27 -28.96 -12.53
CA CYS A 334 21.34 -27.85 -12.73
C CYS A 334 20.21 -28.19 -13.71
N ALA A 335 20.25 -29.36 -14.37
CA ALA A 335 19.32 -29.71 -15.44
C ALA A 335 17.85 -29.67 -14.97
N GLU A 336 17.56 -30.13 -13.75
CA GLU A 336 16.20 -30.11 -13.19
C GLU A 336 15.69 -28.68 -12.97
N LEU A 337 16.55 -27.80 -12.44
CA LEU A 337 16.21 -26.39 -12.24
C LEU A 337 15.93 -25.71 -13.58
N VAL A 338 16.83 -25.86 -14.56
CA VAL A 338 16.70 -25.24 -15.89
C VAL A 338 15.45 -25.75 -16.61
N GLY A 339 15.15 -27.06 -16.51
CA GLY A 339 13.92 -27.64 -17.03
C GLY A 339 12.66 -27.07 -16.36
N SER A 340 12.67 -26.96 -15.03
CA SER A 340 11.56 -26.38 -14.25
C SER A 340 11.32 -24.90 -14.59
N MET A 341 12.40 -24.12 -14.76
CA MET A 341 12.33 -22.73 -15.20
C MET A 341 11.78 -22.59 -16.62
N THR A 342 12.18 -23.46 -17.53
CA THR A 342 11.69 -23.48 -18.93
C THR A 342 10.21 -23.80 -18.99
N GLN A 343 9.75 -24.78 -18.21
CA GLN A 343 8.34 -25.14 -18.13
C GLN A 343 7.50 -24.02 -17.50
N LEU A 344 8.01 -23.38 -16.44
CA LEU A 344 7.34 -22.24 -15.81
C LEU A 344 7.25 -21.06 -16.77
N LEU A 345 8.33 -20.72 -17.49
CA LEU A 345 8.33 -19.67 -18.51
C LEU A 345 7.26 -19.92 -19.58
N ALA A 346 7.21 -21.13 -20.14
CA ALA A 346 6.22 -21.48 -21.16
C ALA A 346 4.78 -21.33 -20.64
N THR A 347 4.55 -21.71 -19.39
CA THR A 347 3.24 -21.59 -18.73
C THR A 347 2.86 -20.12 -18.51
N LEU A 348 3.80 -19.30 -18.02
CA LEU A 348 3.62 -17.86 -17.81
C LEU A 348 3.33 -17.13 -19.13
N VAL A 349 4.05 -17.44 -20.21
CA VAL A 349 3.80 -16.89 -21.54
C VAL A 349 2.38 -17.21 -22.00
N SER A 350 1.98 -18.48 -21.92
CA SER A 350 0.65 -18.94 -22.33
C SER A 350 -0.48 -18.22 -21.57
N LEU A 351 -0.37 -18.15 -20.24
CA LEU A 351 -1.39 -17.52 -19.39
C LEU A 351 -1.39 -15.98 -19.46
N SER A 352 -0.33 -15.37 -20.00
CA SER A 352 -0.23 -13.91 -20.13
C SER A 352 -1.03 -13.35 -21.31
N HIS A 353 -1.56 -14.18 -22.21
CA HIS A 353 -2.37 -13.75 -23.36
C HIS A 353 -1.68 -12.64 -24.18
N LEU A 354 -0.37 -12.75 -24.42
CA LEU A 354 0.40 -11.66 -25.04
C LEU A 354 0.05 -11.45 -26.52
N ASP A 355 -0.34 -12.52 -27.21
CA ASP A 355 -0.62 -12.53 -28.65
C ASP A 355 -2.10 -12.24 -28.96
N ASP A 356 -3.02 -12.53 -28.05
CA ASP A 356 -4.48 -12.48 -28.26
C ASP A 356 -5.21 -11.43 -27.40
N ALA A 357 -4.52 -10.75 -26.47
CA ALA A 357 -5.16 -9.76 -25.59
C ALA A 357 -5.65 -8.49 -26.30
N GLY A 358 -5.15 -8.18 -27.50
CA GLY A 358 -5.57 -7.01 -28.28
C GLY A 358 -5.51 -5.71 -27.46
N PRO A 359 -6.60 -4.93 -27.34
CA PRO A 359 -6.64 -3.70 -26.54
C PRO A 359 -6.28 -3.87 -25.05
N GLN A 360 -6.49 -5.08 -24.51
CA GLN A 360 -6.18 -5.44 -23.11
C GLN A 360 -4.77 -6.00 -22.91
N GLN A 361 -3.88 -5.86 -23.91
CA GLN A 361 -2.50 -6.29 -23.77
C GLN A 361 -1.85 -5.57 -22.57
N ASP A 362 -1.25 -6.36 -21.69
CA ASP A 362 -0.60 -5.88 -20.49
C ASP A 362 0.85 -5.51 -20.82
N ALA A 363 1.14 -4.20 -20.85
CA ALA A 363 2.46 -3.69 -21.21
C ALA A 363 3.56 -4.17 -20.26
N ASN A 364 3.26 -4.40 -18.97
CA ASN A 364 4.25 -4.83 -18.00
C ASN A 364 4.62 -6.30 -18.22
N LEU A 365 3.62 -7.16 -18.47
CA LEU A 365 3.84 -8.57 -18.81
C LEU A 365 4.51 -8.72 -20.19
N ALA A 366 4.12 -7.92 -21.17
CA ALA A 366 4.73 -7.92 -22.51
C ALA A 366 6.22 -7.55 -22.45
N TRP A 367 6.57 -6.50 -21.70
CA TRP A 367 7.97 -6.12 -21.52
C TRP A 367 8.78 -7.21 -20.82
N LEU A 368 8.22 -7.83 -19.77
CA LEU A 368 8.88 -8.93 -19.06
C LEU A 368 9.18 -10.12 -19.98
N ALA A 369 8.20 -10.50 -20.79
CA ALA A 369 8.33 -11.59 -21.74
C ALA A 369 9.41 -11.35 -22.80
N ALA A 370 9.52 -10.10 -23.27
CA ALA A 370 10.53 -9.69 -24.23
C ALA A 370 11.94 -9.70 -23.66
N ASN A 371 12.11 -9.36 -22.39
CA ASN A 371 13.42 -9.12 -21.80
C ASN A 371 13.95 -10.27 -20.93
N PHE A 372 13.10 -11.19 -20.45
CA PHE A 372 13.54 -12.30 -19.60
C PHE A 372 14.61 -13.17 -20.28
N MET A 373 14.34 -13.62 -21.51
CA MET A 373 15.29 -14.42 -22.28
C MET A 373 16.43 -13.59 -22.87
N ALA A 374 16.51 -12.28 -22.60
CA ALA A 374 17.64 -11.41 -22.95
C ALA A 374 18.58 -11.16 -21.75
N LEU A 375 18.26 -11.68 -20.57
CA LEU A 375 19.12 -11.57 -19.39
C LEU A 375 20.48 -12.22 -19.65
N ASP A 376 21.53 -11.51 -19.26
CA ASP A 376 22.89 -12.02 -19.24
C ASP A 376 23.13 -12.76 -17.93
N HIS A 377 22.64 -14.01 -17.87
CA HIS A 377 22.75 -14.85 -16.68
C HIS A 377 22.95 -16.33 -17.08
N PRO A 378 23.85 -17.06 -16.40
CA PRO A 378 24.15 -18.48 -16.68
C PRO A 378 22.92 -19.38 -16.81
N LEU A 379 21.96 -19.28 -15.88
CA LEU A 379 20.71 -20.06 -15.94
C LEU A 379 19.89 -19.77 -17.20
N VAL A 380 19.84 -18.52 -17.67
CA VAL A 380 19.11 -18.17 -18.90
C VAL A 380 19.86 -18.66 -20.13
N ALA A 381 21.20 -18.60 -20.12
CA ALA A 381 22.01 -19.21 -21.18
C ALA A 381 21.77 -20.74 -21.27
N ALA A 382 21.68 -21.42 -20.14
CA ALA A 382 21.32 -22.85 -20.09
C ALA A 382 19.90 -23.12 -20.61
N MET A 383 18.92 -22.27 -20.27
CA MET A 383 17.56 -22.37 -20.84
C MET A 383 17.57 -22.21 -22.37
N ARG A 384 18.32 -21.23 -22.90
CA ARG A 384 18.48 -21.06 -24.37
C ARG A 384 19.13 -22.29 -25.00
N ALA A 385 20.14 -22.88 -24.36
CA ALA A 385 20.79 -24.10 -24.83
C ALA A 385 19.84 -25.31 -24.87
N GLN A 386 18.81 -25.33 -24.01
CA GLN A 386 17.72 -26.33 -24.05
C GLN A 386 16.60 -25.98 -25.04
N GLY A 387 16.72 -24.89 -25.81
CA GLY A 387 15.76 -24.48 -26.83
C GLY A 387 14.66 -23.55 -26.34
N ALA A 388 14.74 -23.01 -25.11
CA ALA A 388 13.80 -21.98 -24.66
C ALA A 388 13.99 -20.70 -25.49
N ALA A 389 12.89 -20.10 -25.94
CA ALA A 389 12.88 -18.88 -26.74
C ALA A 389 12.21 -17.72 -25.97
N GLY A 390 12.66 -16.49 -26.24
CA GLY A 390 11.99 -15.27 -25.78
C GLY A 390 10.73 -14.95 -26.59
N VAL A 391 9.91 -14.05 -26.08
CA VAL A 391 8.67 -13.61 -26.75
C VAL A 391 8.76 -12.13 -27.07
N GLY A 392 8.67 -11.76 -28.34
CA GLY A 392 8.81 -10.37 -28.77
C GLY A 392 10.27 -9.91 -28.90
N ALA A 393 10.46 -8.64 -29.27
CA ALA A 393 11.78 -8.05 -29.42
C ALA A 393 12.25 -7.45 -28.09
N PRO A 394 13.44 -7.83 -27.57
CA PRO A 394 13.97 -7.27 -26.33
C PRO A 394 14.29 -5.78 -26.51
N ASP A 395 14.16 -5.04 -25.41
CA ASP A 395 14.60 -3.65 -25.39
C ASP A 395 16.14 -3.62 -25.44
N PRO A 396 16.74 -2.71 -26.21
CA PRO A 396 18.18 -2.55 -26.19
C PRO A 396 18.60 -2.05 -24.80
N LYS A 397 19.63 -2.68 -24.23
CA LYS A 397 20.31 -2.13 -23.05
C LYS A 397 20.83 -0.75 -23.43
N THR A 398 20.19 0.28 -22.90
CA THR A 398 20.70 1.65 -23.00
C THR A 398 21.92 1.73 -22.10
N ALA A 399 23.06 2.13 -22.64
CA ALA A 399 24.25 2.42 -21.85
C ALA A 399 23.90 3.64 -20.98
N VAL A 400 23.48 3.40 -19.74
CA VAL A 400 23.28 4.47 -18.76
C VAL A 400 24.68 4.95 -18.40
N TYR A 401 25.07 6.09 -18.98
CA TYR A 401 26.20 6.86 -18.49
C TYR A 401 25.81 7.32 -17.07
N ASP A 402 26.47 6.77 -16.06
CA ASP A 402 26.27 6.98 -14.62
C ASP A 402 25.33 6.00 -13.88
N VAL A 403 25.67 4.71 -13.92
CA VAL A 403 25.04 3.64 -13.10
C VAL A 403 25.20 3.89 -11.58
N GLY A 404 26.12 4.77 -11.17
CA GLY A 404 26.38 5.09 -9.77
C GLY A 404 25.31 5.94 -9.07
N SER A 405 24.41 6.59 -9.81
CA SER A 405 23.36 7.47 -9.27
C SER A 405 21.94 6.94 -9.42
N ALA A 406 21.72 5.86 -10.19
CA ALA A 406 20.38 5.34 -10.48
C ALA A 406 19.90 4.36 -9.38
N GLY A 407 18.68 4.54 -8.87
CA GLY A 407 18.15 3.74 -7.76
C GLY A 407 16.62 3.71 -7.66
N TRP A 408 16.11 3.39 -6.47
CA TRP A 408 14.67 3.52 -6.13
C TRP A 408 13.98 4.84 -6.50
N PRO A 409 14.67 6.00 -6.49
CA PRO A 409 14.08 7.25 -6.92
C PRO A 409 13.67 7.23 -8.39
N ASP A 410 14.52 6.68 -9.25
CA ASP A 410 14.27 6.53 -10.69
C ASP A 410 13.15 5.52 -10.94
N ILE A 411 13.11 4.43 -10.17
CA ILE A 411 12.02 3.45 -10.20
C ILE A 411 10.68 4.15 -9.91
N PHE A 412 10.62 4.92 -8.82
CA PHE A 412 9.42 5.63 -8.42
C PHE A 412 9.02 6.68 -9.46
N MET A 413 9.96 7.50 -9.93
CA MET A 413 9.69 8.56 -10.89
C MET A 413 9.31 8.01 -12.26
N GLY A 414 9.92 6.91 -12.70
CA GLY A 414 9.56 6.17 -13.90
C GLY A 414 8.12 5.69 -13.85
N ALA A 415 7.76 4.98 -12.77
CA ALA A 415 6.41 4.46 -12.57
C ALA A 415 5.37 5.57 -12.46
N ARG A 416 5.68 6.62 -11.68
CA ARG A 416 4.81 7.79 -11.54
C ARG A 416 4.59 8.49 -12.88
N THR A 417 5.65 8.70 -13.65
CA THR A 417 5.57 9.36 -14.96
C THR A 417 4.77 8.53 -15.96
N ALA A 418 4.94 7.20 -15.96
CA ALA A 418 4.20 6.30 -16.84
C ALA A 418 2.68 6.36 -16.59
N VAL A 419 2.26 6.49 -15.32
CA VAL A 419 0.84 6.55 -14.94
C VAL A 419 0.25 7.97 -15.05
N ILE A 420 1.06 9.01 -14.86
CA ILE A 420 0.60 10.42 -14.86
C ILE A 420 0.63 11.06 -16.25
N LYS A 421 1.45 10.58 -17.20
CA LYS A 421 1.48 11.09 -18.58
C LYS A 421 0.08 11.01 -19.21
N GLY A 422 -0.63 12.15 -19.23
CA GLY A 422 -1.98 12.27 -19.80
C GLY A 422 -2.88 13.37 -19.20
N HIS A 423 -2.60 13.94 -18.03
CA HIS A 423 -3.51 14.93 -17.40
C HIS A 423 -2.84 16.03 -16.53
N ASP A 424 -3.64 17.07 -16.28
CA ASP A 424 -3.31 18.36 -15.65
C ASP A 424 -2.71 18.20 -14.23
N LEU A 425 -1.51 18.75 -14.05
CA LEU A 425 -0.74 18.82 -12.81
C LEU A 425 -1.53 19.43 -11.63
N HIS A 426 -2.60 20.19 -11.89
CA HIS A 426 -3.42 20.82 -10.86
C HIS A 426 -4.20 19.82 -9.99
N THR A 427 -4.74 18.73 -10.56
CA THR A 427 -5.56 17.77 -9.81
C THR A 427 -4.72 16.90 -8.86
N LEU A 428 -3.50 16.53 -9.28
CA LEU A 428 -2.54 15.79 -8.46
C LEU A 428 -2.02 16.61 -7.27
N ARG A 429 -1.86 17.93 -7.44
CA ARG A 429 -1.48 18.85 -6.35
C ARG A 429 -2.57 19.02 -5.29
N ALA A 430 -3.84 18.85 -5.65
CA ALA A 430 -4.96 18.93 -4.72
C ALA A 430 -5.10 17.67 -3.85
N GLY A 431 -4.92 16.46 -4.43
CA GLY A 431 -4.95 15.19 -3.69
C GLY A 431 -3.80 15.06 -2.67
N ALA A 432 -2.58 15.43 -3.07
CA ALA A 432 -1.43 15.44 -2.17
C ALA A 432 -1.63 16.36 -0.94
N ALA A 433 -2.37 17.45 -1.08
CA ALA A 433 -2.66 18.38 0.00
C ALA A 433 -3.68 17.84 1.02
N GLU A 434 -4.60 16.98 0.59
CA GLU A 434 -5.60 16.36 1.49
C GLU A 434 -4.97 15.23 2.31
N GLN A 435 -4.06 14.47 1.71
CA GLN A 435 -3.42 13.31 2.33
C GLN A 435 -2.40 13.66 3.40
N CYS A 436 -1.71 14.79 3.26
CA CYS A 436 -0.80 15.31 4.29
C CYS A 436 -1.50 15.66 5.61
N ASN A 437 -2.82 15.87 5.58
CA ASN A 437 -3.60 16.09 6.81
C ASN A 437 -3.96 14.78 7.53
N ARG A 438 -3.69 13.60 6.93
CA ARG A 438 -4.03 12.27 7.48
C ARG A 438 -2.81 11.45 7.91
N MET A 439 -1.59 11.91 7.62
CA MET A 439 -0.35 11.21 7.97
C MET A 439 0.04 11.45 9.44
N ASP A 440 0.52 10.40 10.11
CA ASP A 440 1.15 10.56 11.42
C ASP A 440 2.56 11.19 11.33
N GLU A 441 3.11 11.65 12.45
CA GLU A 441 4.37 12.38 12.51
C GLU A 441 5.58 11.54 12.01
N ASP A 442 5.58 10.23 12.26
CA ASP A 442 6.64 9.31 11.83
C ASP A 442 6.59 9.06 10.32
N GLN A 443 5.39 8.84 9.77
CA GLN A 443 5.14 8.66 8.34
C GLN A 443 5.47 9.93 7.57
N ALA A 444 5.08 11.08 8.12
CA ALA A 444 5.46 12.37 7.60
C ALA A 444 6.99 12.42 7.59
N HIS A 445 7.68 12.23 8.72
CA HIS A 445 9.13 12.39 8.79
C HIS A 445 9.89 11.50 7.79
N ALA A 446 9.46 10.24 7.66
CA ALA A 446 10.00 9.32 6.66
C ALA A 446 9.78 9.83 5.22
N LEU A 447 8.60 10.38 4.94
CA LEU A 447 8.28 10.97 3.64
C LEU A 447 9.10 12.24 3.36
N ALA A 448 9.22 13.17 4.31
CA ALA A 448 10.04 14.37 4.14
C ALA A 448 11.50 14.02 3.90
N LYS A 449 12.03 13.09 4.70
CA LYS A 449 13.40 12.63 4.56
C LYS A 449 13.63 12.02 3.18
N TRP A 450 12.74 11.12 2.76
CA TRP A 450 12.82 10.50 1.45
C TRP A 450 12.70 11.52 0.31
N LEU A 451 11.73 12.44 0.34
CA LEU A 451 11.58 13.50 -0.67
C LEU A 451 12.78 14.45 -0.74
N ALA A 452 13.39 14.76 0.40
CA ALA A 452 14.59 15.58 0.49
C ALA A 452 15.82 14.85 -0.08
N GLU A 453 15.95 13.55 0.20
CA GLU A 453 16.96 12.68 -0.43
C GLU A 453 16.75 12.57 -1.95
N GLN A 454 15.52 12.79 -2.44
CA GLN A 454 15.17 12.80 -3.87
C GLN A 454 15.30 14.15 -4.58
N GLY A 455 15.76 15.20 -3.89
CA GLY A 455 15.85 16.55 -4.49
C GLY A 455 14.49 17.12 -4.92
N VAL A 456 13.38 16.56 -4.43
CA VAL A 456 12.03 17.02 -4.75
C VAL A 456 11.67 18.15 -3.78
N SER A 457 11.50 19.37 -4.30
CA SER A 457 11.06 20.49 -3.47
C SER A 457 9.68 20.20 -2.87
N LEU A 458 9.59 20.19 -1.54
CA LEU A 458 8.32 20.03 -0.83
C LEU A 458 7.38 21.19 -1.20
N PRO A 459 6.15 20.92 -1.69
CA PRO A 459 5.13 21.95 -1.83
C PRO A 459 4.93 22.70 -0.50
N ALA A 460 4.71 24.01 -0.54
CA ALA A 460 4.57 24.85 0.67
C ALA A 460 3.53 24.31 1.69
N ARG A 461 2.49 23.61 1.21
CA ARG A 461 1.48 22.96 2.07
C ARG A 461 1.97 21.71 2.78
N LEU A 462 2.88 20.94 2.17
CA LEU A 462 3.56 19.81 2.79
C LEU A 462 4.50 20.30 3.89
N GLN A 463 5.28 21.36 3.62
CA GLN A 463 6.12 22.01 4.63
C GLN A 463 5.30 22.52 5.84
N LEU A 464 4.09 23.03 5.59
CA LEU A 464 3.15 23.46 6.63
C LEU A 464 2.58 22.28 7.45
N ALA A 465 2.32 21.12 6.82
CA ALA A 465 1.88 19.91 7.50
C ALA A 465 3.00 19.34 8.39
N PHE A 466 4.25 19.35 7.91
CA PHE A 466 5.45 19.00 8.68
C PHE A 466 5.64 19.88 9.92
N PHE A 467 5.44 21.20 9.75
CA PHE A 467 5.52 22.16 10.84
C PHE A 467 4.40 21.96 11.88
N LYS A 468 3.17 21.66 11.43
CA LYS A 468 2.03 21.36 12.30
C LYS A 468 2.21 20.04 13.08
N ALA A 469 2.90 19.07 12.50
CA ALA A 469 3.18 17.79 13.12
C ALA A 469 4.27 17.89 14.21
N GLY A 470 4.99 19.01 14.36
CA GLY A 470 6.01 19.18 15.40
C GLY A 470 7.43 18.78 15.00
N VAL A 471 7.61 18.35 13.75
CA VAL A 471 8.91 17.93 13.20
C VAL A 471 9.85 19.14 13.07
N PRO A 472 11.05 19.12 13.69
CA PRO A 472 12.03 20.17 13.50
C PRO A 472 12.51 20.18 12.03
N LEU A 473 12.18 21.23 11.30
CA LEU A 473 12.66 21.54 9.94
C LEU A 473 14.14 21.97 9.97
N GLY A 474 15.01 21.16 10.57
CA GLY A 474 16.40 21.52 10.87
C GLY A 474 17.40 21.33 9.73
N THR A 475 17.07 20.56 8.70
CA THR A 475 18.03 20.22 7.63
C THR A 475 17.53 20.46 6.21
N GLY A 476 16.21 20.44 5.97
CA GLY A 476 15.63 20.65 4.63
C GLY A 476 15.54 22.13 4.19
N VAL A 477 15.57 23.09 5.12
CA VAL A 477 15.32 24.51 4.81
C VAL A 477 16.55 25.20 4.20
N ALA A 478 17.76 24.76 4.57
CA ALA A 478 19.00 25.32 4.01
C ALA A 478 19.19 24.96 2.53
N ALA A 479 18.74 23.76 2.11
CA ALA A 479 18.76 23.35 0.70
C ALA A 479 17.66 24.04 -0.13
N ALA A 480 16.51 24.35 0.48
CA ALA A 480 15.39 25.01 -0.19
C ALA A 480 15.61 26.52 -0.43
N ALA A 481 16.47 27.17 0.36
CA ALA A 481 16.71 28.62 0.27
C ALA A 481 17.44 29.06 -1.02
N GLY A 482 18.11 28.15 -1.72
CA GLY A 482 18.81 28.45 -2.98
C GLY A 482 17.93 28.46 -4.24
N ALA A 483 16.71 27.92 -4.17
CA ALA A 483 15.90 27.60 -5.37
C ALA A 483 14.73 28.57 -5.64
N PHE A 484 14.43 29.52 -4.74
CA PHE A 484 13.26 30.40 -4.89
C PHE A 484 13.58 31.86 -4.58
N GLY A 485 13.21 32.76 -5.49
CA GLY A 485 13.39 34.20 -5.36
C GLY A 485 12.58 34.83 -4.22
N THR A 486 13.20 35.82 -3.59
CA THR A 486 12.75 36.89 -2.64
C THR A 486 11.70 36.60 -1.55
N ALA A 487 10.63 35.85 -1.79
CA ALA A 487 9.63 35.53 -0.76
C ALA A 487 10.12 34.61 0.40
N PRO A 488 11.06 33.64 0.19
CA PRO A 488 11.53 32.77 1.28
C PRO A 488 12.51 33.45 2.24
N GLN A 489 13.13 34.57 1.86
CA GLN A 489 14.14 35.22 2.70
C GLN A 489 13.53 35.80 3.98
N ALA A 490 12.30 36.30 3.93
CA ALA A 490 11.60 36.80 5.12
C ALA A 490 11.26 35.66 6.10
N ALA A 491 10.76 34.52 5.63
CA ALA A 491 10.43 33.38 6.50
C ALA A 491 11.68 32.73 7.13
N VAL A 492 12.80 32.68 6.38
CA VAL A 492 14.08 32.12 6.86
C VAL A 492 14.73 33.02 7.92
N GLN A 493 14.56 34.34 7.83
CA GLN A 493 15.08 35.27 8.85
C GLN A 493 14.36 35.15 10.21
N TRP A 494 13.12 34.65 10.23
CA TRP A 494 12.25 34.70 11.43
C TRP A 494 12.20 33.36 12.17
N LEU A 495 12.61 32.28 11.51
CA LEU A 495 12.68 30.94 12.08
C LEU A 495 13.55 30.84 13.35
N PRO A 496 14.70 31.54 13.47
CA PRO A 496 15.49 31.56 14.69
C PRO A 496 14.75 32.17 15.88
N ASP A 497 13.92 33.19 15.65
CA ASP A 497 13.19 33.90 16.71
C ASP A 497 11.98 33.10 17.19
N VAL A 498 11.29 32.38 16.30
CA VAL A 498 10.21 31.44 16.66
C VAL A 498 10.75 30.26 17.47
N LEU A 499 11.90 29.71 17.07
CA LEU A 499 12.57 28.63 17.81
C LEU A 499 13.06 29.12 19.19
N ARG A 500 13.58 30.36 19.27
CA ARG A 500 14.00 30.99 20.52
C ARG A 500 12.80 31.24 21.46
N ALA A 501 11.70 31.79 20.95
CA ALA A 501 10.48 32.02 21.74
C ALA A 501 9.87 30.72 22.31
N LYS A 502 9.98 29.61 21.56
CA LYS A 502 9.56 28.27 22.00
C LYS A 502 10.52 27.66 23.04
N GLN A 503 11.82 27.89 22.92
CA GLN A 503 12.82 27.49 23.91
C GLN A 503 12.72 28.32 25.21
N GLU A 504 12.31 29.58 25.10
CA GLU A 504 12.11 30.50 26.24
C GLU A 504 10.74 30.35 26.93
N GLY A 505 9.88 29.46 26.44
CA GLY A 505 8.59 29.15 27.09
C GLY A 505 7.56 30.28 27.03
N ARG A 506 7.61 31.15 26.03
CA ARG A 506 6.70 32.31 25.92
C ARG A 506 5.24 31.88 25.65
N PRO A 507 4.23 32.68 26.05
CA PRO A 507 2.82 32.29 26.00
C PRO A 507 2.31 32.02 24.57
N ARG A 508 1.41 31.04 24.46
CA ARG A 508 0.83 30.51 23.21
C ARG A 508 0.17 31.56 22.30
N GLN A 509 -0.26 32.69 22.85
CA GLN A 509 -0.88 33.79 22.11
C GLN A 509 0.07 34.50 21.14
N ASP A 510 1.37 34.58 21.44
CA ASP A 510 2.36 35.18 20.53
C ASP A 510 2.61 34.31 19.30
N LEU A 511 2.58 32.98 19.47
CA LEU A 511 2.71 31.98 18.40
C LEU A 511 1.48 31.94 17.51
N ASP A 512 0.28 32.07 18.07
CA ASP A 512 -0.97 32.08 17.31
C ASP A 512 -1.09 33.35 16.44
N TRP A 513 -0.61 34.50 16.93
CA TRP A 513 -0.54 35.74 16.14
C TRP A 513 0.49 35.67 15.01
N GLN A 514 1.69 35.14 15.27
CA GLN A 514 2.71 34.94 14.22
C GLN A 514 2.23 33.95 13.15
N ASN A 515 1.53 32.88 13.56
CA ASN A 515 0.88 31.95 12.64
C ASN A 515 -0.20 32.63 11.78
N ALA A 516 -1.04 33.48 12.37
CA ALA A 516 -2.05 34.23 11.62
C ALA A 516 -1.42 35.20 10.59
N ARG A 517 -0.28 35.82 10.94
CA ARG A 517 0.45 36.74 10.05
C ARG A 517 1.14 36.03 8.89
N ILE A 518 1.72 34.85 9.14
CA ILE A 518 2.26 33.97 8.09
C ILE A 518 1.14 33.49 7.16
N GLN A 519 -0.04 33.13 7.70
CA GLN A 519 -1.20 32.75 6.89
C GLN A 519 -1.69 33.91 6.01
N ALA A 520 -1.71 35.14 6.52
CA ALA A 520 -2.09 36.32 5.74
C ALA A 520 -1.12 36.60 4.58
N LEU A 521 0.19 36.55 4.82
CA LEU A 521 1.23 36.73 3.79
C LEU A 521 1.23 35.64 2.72
N LEU A 522 0.89 34.40 3.10
CA LEU A 522 0.76 33.29 2.16
C LEU A 522 -0.53 33.35 1.33
N SER A 523 -1.50 34.15 1.75
CA SER A 523 -2.79 34.32 1.08
C SER A 523 -2.78 35.49 0.09
N ASP A 524 -2.02 36.54 0.39
CA ASP A 524 -1.80 37.70 -0.48
C ASP A 524 -0.38 38.27 -0.25
N PRO A 525 0.57 38.04 -1.18
CA PRO A 525 1.97 38.47 -1.04
C PRO A 525 2.13 40.00 -0.96
N ASP A 526 1.19 40.77 -1.51
CA ASP A 526 1.24 42.22 -1.57
C ASP A 526 0.59 42.88 -0.33
N ALA A 527 -0.10 42.12 0.52
CA ALA A 527 -0.80 42.65 1.71
C ALA A 527 0.12 42.91 2.93
N ALA A 528 1.45 42.81 2.78
CA ALA A 528 2.42 42.87 3.88
C ALA A 528 2.34 44.16 4.75
N HIS A 529 1.84 45.25 4.18
CA HIS A 529 1.75 46.57 4.82
C HIS A 529 0.44 46.81 5.60
N LEU A 530 -0.57 45.93 5.48
CA LEU A 530 -1.88 46.11 6.14
C LEU A 530 -2.03 45.35 7.46
N ALA A 531 -1.01 44.61 7.90
CA ALA A 531 -1.07 43.73 9.07
C ALA A 531 -0.28 44.27 10.30
N ALA A 532 -0.47 45.54 10.66
CA ALA A 532 0.00 46.08 11.93
C ALA A 532 -1.19 46.48 12.83
N PRO A 533 -1.39 45.86 14.01
CA PRO A 533 -2.29 46.39 15.03
C PRO A 533 -1.64 47.58 15.75
N ALA A 534 -2.44 48.63 15.97
CA ALA A 534 -2.08 49.91 16.57
C ALA A 534 -1.83 49.89 18.10
N TRP A 535 -1.22 48.82 18.65
CA TRP A 535 -0.99 48.70 20.11
C TRP A 535 0.49 48.49 20.48
N TYR A 536 1.38 48.79 19.54
CA TYR A 536 2.82 48.95 19.79
C TYR A 536 3.19 50.40 19.45
N SER A 537 2.61 51.34 20.19
CA SER A 537 3.00 52.75 20.17
C SER A 537 2.74 53.39 21.53
N ASP A 538 3.31 52.80 22.56
CA ASP A 538 3.55 53.48 23.84
C ASP A 538 5.02 53.27 24.20
N GLU A 539 5.91 53.87 23.39
CA GLU A 539 7.27 54.28 23.76
C GLU A 539 7.98 54.89 22.53
N ALA A 540 7.53 56.06 22.07
CA ALA A 540 8.34 57.07 21.39
C ALA A 540 7.53 58.35 21.09
N GLU A 541 7.89 59.43 21.79
CA GLU A 541 7.94 60.83 21.33
C GLU A 541 6.65 61.62 21.02
N LEU A 542 6.34 62.55 21.96
CA LEU A 542 6.25 64.00 21.72
C LEU A 542 6.18 64.48 20.25
N ALA A 543 5.00 64.94 19.80
CA ALA A 543 4.74 66.31 19.29
C ALA A 543 3.51 66.37 18.34
N GLY A 544 2.57 67.26 18.66
CA GLY A 544 1.84 68.07 17.67
C GLY A 544 0.54 67.51 17.07
N PRO A 545 -0.58 68.28 17.07
CA PRO A 545 -1.88 67.81 16.62
C PRO A 545 -2.15 68.20 15.16
N VAL A 546 -2.84 67.35 14.38
CA VAL A 546 -3.77 67.83 13.34
C VAL A 546 -4.96 66.85 13.18
N GLU A 547 -6.14 67.45 13.24
CA GLU A 547 -7.52 66.95 13.11
C GLU A 547 -7.92 66.66 11.62
N PRO A 548 -9.18 66.23 11.31
CA PRO A 548 -9.48 65.12 10.40
C PRO A 548 -10.24 65.52 9.11
N ALA A 549 -10.44 64.57 8.18
CA ALA A 549 -11.51 64.60 7.17
C ALA A 549 -11.65 63.23 6.45
N VAL A 550 -12.78 62.76 5.90
CA VAL A 550 -14.23 63.01 5.89
C VAL A 550 -14.86 61.78 5.19
N MET A 551 -16.13 61.52 5.53
CA MET A 551 -17.09 60.52 5.03
C MET A 551 -17.14 60.16 3.52
N GLY A 552 -17.66 58.94 3.25
CA GLY A 552 -18.49 58.59 2.07
C GLY A 552 -18.88 57.10 2.08
N GLN A 553 -19.94 56.66 2.78
CA GLN A 553 -21.33 56.43 2.31
C GLN A 553 -21.60 55.24 1.36
N LEU A 554 -22.44 54.30 1.87
CA LEU A 554 -23.58 53.59 1.21
C LEU A 554 -23.21 52.46 0.20
N THR A 555 -23.84 51.27 0.11
CA THR A 555 -25.16 50.73 0.51
C THR A 555 -25.19 49.17 0.37
N SER A 556 -25.78 48.51 1.38
CA SER A 556 -26.71 47.35 1.43
C SER A 556 -26.58 46.03 0.60
N PRO A 557 -27.01 44.86 1.15
CA PRO A 557 -26.84 43.50 0.58
C PRO A 557 -28.16 42.81 0.10
N PRO A 558 -28.12 41.61 -0.54
CA PRO A 558 -29.26 40.69 -0.61
C PRO A 558 -28.95 39.35 0.10
N ARG A 559 -29.63 38.94 1.19
CA ARG A 559 -30.97 38.32 1.37
C ARG A 559 -31.23 37.01 0.59
N CYS A 560 -31.44 35.96 1.39
CA CYS A 560 -31.85 34.59 1.06
C CYS A 560 -33.32 34.49 0.62
N VAL A 561 -33.63 33.44 -0.17
CA VAL A 561 -35.01 33.00 -0.51
C VAL A 561 -35.10 31.47 -0.30
N PRO A 562 -36.16 30.94 0.35
CA PRO A 562 -36.42 29.50 0.48
C PRO A 562 -37.30 28.96 -0.66
N ARG A 563 -37.11 27.69 -1.02
CA ARG A 563 -37.93 26.97 -2.03
C ARG A 563 -39.27 26.48 -1.44
N PRO A 564 -40.35 26.44 -2.25
CA PRO A 564 -41.61 25.82 -1.87
C PRO A 564 -41.65 24.32 -2.20
N ARG A 565 -42.66 23.68 -1.60
CA ARG A 565 -42.91 22.24 -1.34
C ARG A 565 -42.59 21.23 -2.43
#